data_AF-A0A3E0EL77-F1
#
_entry.id   AF-A0A3E0EL77-F1
#
_cell.length_a   1.000
_cell.length_b   1.000
_cell.length_c   1.000
_cell.angle_alpha   90.00
_cell.angle_beta   90.00
_cell.angle_gamma   90.00
#
_symmetry.space_group_name_H-M   'P 1'
#
loop_
_entity.id
_entity.type
_entity.pdbx_description
1 polymer ?
#
loop_
_entity_poly.entity_id
_entity_poly.type
_entity_poly.pdbx_seq_one_letter_code
_entity_poly.pdbx_strand_id
1 'polypeptide(L)'
;MKNLLSIILIISIVLTSCEDSMPVINKEYKLQYDRNSNIYLVKIKNEEALIGGHIMFYGYNKNFIIVQQKFPQNITEANLANNYNDRQKAVFKSNLSEYYIFKIDTDSVFGPFDKKEYLSVRKSLNIPSILKLNHSTLSHYTNGQRKDVGYKIMDEDVIDIKNLEGNESVYF
;
A
#
# COMPACT_ATOMS: atom_id res chain seq x y z
N MET A 1 -43.08 -23.26 -2.27
CA MET A 1 -42.59 -22.30 -3.30
C MET A 1 -42.18 -20.94 -2.74
N LYS A 2 -42.93 -20.33 -1.79
CA LYS A 2 -42.54 -19.04 -1.17
C LYS A 2 -41.13 -19.06 -0.55
N ASN A 3 -40.75 -20.15 0.12
CA ASN A 3 -39.43 -20.29 0.75
C ASN A 3 -38.28 -20.46 -0.26
N LEU A 4 -38.55 -20.96 -1.47
CA LEU A 4 -37.54 -21.15 -2.52
C LEU A 4 -37.16 -19.80 -3.17
N LEU A 5 -38.18 -18.95 -3.40
CA LEU A 5 -38.00 -17.59 -3.90
C LEU A 5 -37.19 -16.72 -2.92
N SER A 6 -37.42 -16.86 -1.61
CA SER A 6 -36.63 -16.15 -0.59
C SER A 6 -35.17 -16.60 -0.55
N ILE A 7 -34.89 -17.89 -0.75
CA ILE A 7 -33.51 -18.41 -0.77
C ILE A 7 -32.75 -17.92 -2.02
N ILE A 8 -33.40 -17.88 -3.18
CA ILE A 8 -32.79 -17.37 -4.43
C ILE A 8 -32.47 -15.87 -4.32
N LEU A 9 -33.34 -15.09 -3.66
CA LEU A 9 -33.10 -13.66 -3.43
C LEU A 9 -31.90 -13.41 -2.50
N ILE A 10 -31.75 -14.22 -1.45
CA ILE A 10 -30.61 -14.12 -0.52
C ILE A 10 -29.30 -14.50 -1.23
N ILE A 11 -29.30 -15.55 -2.06
CA ILE A 11 -28.11 -15.95 -2.84
C ILE A 11 -27.72 -14.88 -3.86
N SER A 12 -28.68 -14.20 -4.49
CA SER A 12 -28.44 -13.10 -5.43
C SER A 12 -27.73 -11.90 -4.79
N ILE A 13 -28.06 -11.57 -3.54
CA ILE A 13 -27.45 -10.45 -2.79
C ILE A 13 -25.99 -10.76 -2.40
N VAL A 14 -25.63 -12.04 -2.22
CA VAL A 14 -24.25 -12.43 -1.85
C VAL A 14 -23.32 -12.47 -3.08
N LEU A 15 -23.87 -12.63 -4.29
CA LEU A 15 -23.07 -12.70 -5.52
C LEU A 15 -22.59 -11.33 -6.04
N THR A 16 -23.11 -10.21 -5.52
CA THR A 16 -22.69 -8.86 -5.92
C THR A 16 -21.62 -8.24 -5.04
N SER A 17 -21.15 -8.92 -3.98
CA SER A 17 -20.22 -8.33 -2.99
C SER A 17 -18.73 -8.64 -3.24
N CYS A 18 -18.32 -8.89 -4.48
CA CYS A 18 -16.92 -9.19 -4.80
C CYS A 18 -16.37 -8.27 -5.89
N GLU A 19 -16.52 -6.96 -5.73
CA GLU A 19 -15.53 -6.04 -6.28
C GLU A 19 -14.51 -5.76 -5.17
N ASP A 20 -13.32 -6.39 -5.29
CA ASP A 20 -12.12 -6.01 -4.54
C ASP A 20 -11.68 -4.60 -4.99
N SER A 21 -12.51 -3.61 -4.72
CA SER A 21 -12.22 -2.21 -5.01
C SER A 21 -11.16 -1.74 -4.01
N MET A 22 -10.03 -1.28 -4.55
CA MET A 22 -8.97 -0.70 -3.74
C MET A 22 -9.51 0.50 -2.92
N PRO A 23 -8.94 0.78 -1.75
CA PRO A 23 -9.42 1.85 -0.88
C PRO A 23 -9.47 3.21 -1.59
N VAL A 24 -10.65 3.84 -1.52
CA VAL A 24 -10.80 5.26 -1.86
C VAL A 24 -10.26 6.08 -0.70
N ILE A 25 -9.27 6.93 -0.97
CA ILE A 25 -8.63 7.76 0.07
C ILE A 25 -9.54 8.95 0.40
N ASN A 26 -10.01 9.64 -0.62
CA ASN A 26 -11.03 10.68 -0.53
C ASN A 26 -11.77 10.82 -1.87
N LYS A 27 -12.57 11.87 -2.05
CA LYS A 27 -13.35 12.10 -3.29
C LYS A 27 -12.50 12.32 -4.55
N GLU A 28 -11.20 12.58 -4.40
CA GLU A 28 -10.30 12.95 -5.49
C GLU A 28 -9.22 11.90 -5.76
N TYR A 29 -8.83 11.10 -4.77
CA TYR A 29 -7.72 10.13 -4.88
C TYR A 29 -8.14 8.74 -4.42
N LYS A 30 -7.63 7.72 -5.13
CA LYS A 30 -7.80 6.30 -4.82
C LYS A 30 -6.48 5.56 -5.00
N LEU A 31 -6.38 4.40 -4.36
CA LEU A 31 -5.40 3.40 -4.76
C LEU A 31 -5.93 2.61 -5.96
N GLN A 32 -5.06 2.21 -6.88
CA GLN A 32 -5.43 1.42 -8.07
C GLN A 32 -4.31 0.47 -8.47
N TYR A 33 -4.68 -0.64 -9.11
CA TYR A 33 -3.73 -1.59 -9.69
C TYR A 33 -3.29 -1.18 -11.10
N ASP A 34 -2.02 -1.41 -11.42
CA ASP A 34 -1.63 -1.56 -12.83
C ASP A 34 -1.77 -3.00 -13.32
N ARG A 35 -1.41 -3.21 -14.59
CA ARG A 35 -1.38 -4.53 -15.24
C ARG A 35 -0.38 -5.51 -14.60
N ASN A 36 0.56 -5.02 -13.81
CA ASN A 36 1.55 -5.83 -13.09
C ASN A 36 1.15 -6.09 -11.63
N SER A 37 -0.07 -5.71 -11.21
CA SER A 37 -0.54 -5.79 -9.82
C SER A 37 0.28 -4.96 -8.83
N ASN A 38 0.90 -3.88 -9.32
CA ASN A 38 1.51 -2.86 -8.49
C ASN A 38 0.41 -1.88 -8.03
N ILE A 39 0.57 -1.28 -6.85
CA ILE A 39 -0.44 -0.38 -6.26
C ILE A 39 0.01 1.07 -6.48
N TYR A 40 -0.81 1.87 -7.15
CA TYR A 40 -0.56 3.27 -7.49
C TYR A 40 -1.48 4.16 -6.68
N LEU A 41 -1.00 5.37 -6.37
CA LEU A 41 -1.86 6.48 -6.03
C LEU A 41 -2.28 7.18 -7.33
N VAL A 42 -3.59 7.29 -7.56
CA VAL A 42 -4.12 7.93 -8.76
C VAL A 42 -5.18 8.98 -8.41
N LYS A 43 -5.36 9.96 -9.30
CA LYS A 43 -6.52 10.85 -9.32
C LYS A 43 -7.73 10.13 -9.89
N ILE A 44 -8.89 10.26 -9.25
CA ILE A 44 -10.13 9.63 -9.68
C ILE A 44 -10.64 10.22 -11.00
N LYS A 45 -10.48 11.54 -11.21
CA LYS A 45 -11.09 12.25 -12.35
C LYS A 45 -10.53 11.83 -13.72
N ASN A 46 -9.23 11.58 -13.80
CA ASN A 46 -8.50 11.32 -15.04
C ASN A 46 -7.62 10.07 -14.99
N GLU A 47 -7.64 9.33 -13.87
CA GLU A 47 -6.79 8.15 -13.62
C GLU A 47 -5.29 8.42 -13.78
N GLU A 48 -4.88 9.68 -13.60
CA GLU A 48 -3.48 10.07 -13.63
C GLU A 48 -2.75 9.50 -12.42
N ALA A 49 -1.65 8.79 -12.66
CA ALA A 49 -0.80 8.25 -11.62
C ALA A 49 0.07 9.35 -10.99
N LEU A 50 -0.07 9.55 -9.68
CA LEU A 50 0.68 10.52 -8.90
C LEU A 50 1.92 9.92 -8.28
N ILE A 51 1.77 8.71 -7.72
CA ILE A 51 2.86 7.94 -7.13
C ILE A 51 2.70 6.52 -7.67
N GLY A 52 3.62 6.11 -8.55
CA GLY A 52 3.57 4.79 -9.17
C GLY A 52 4.61 3.83 -8.64
N GLY A 53 4.27 2.55 -8.52
CA GLY A 53 5.19 1.52 -8.03
C GLY A 53 4.54 0.55 -7.04
N HIS A 54 5.35 -0.14 -6.23
CA HIS A 54 4.86 -1.05 -5.19
C HIS A 54 4.59 -0.28 -3.89
N ILE A 55 3.45 0.42 -3.79
CA ILE A 55 3.02 1.08 -2.55
C ILE A 55 2.75 0.03 -1.48
N MET A 56 3.68 -0.04 -0.53
CA MET A 56 3.68 -1.02 0.55
C MET A 56 2.87 -0.56 1.75
N PHE A 57 2.99 0.72 2.08
CA PHE A 57 2.32 1.34 3.22
C PHE A 57 1.90 2.75 2.82
N TYR A 58 0.75 3.20 3.33
CA TYR A 58 0.29 4.57 3.10
C TYR A 58 -0.45 5.11 4.32
N GLY A 59 -0.59 6.42 4.41
CA GLY A 59 -1.41 7.09 5.42
C GLY A 59 -1.94 8.39 4.85
N TYR A 60 -3.10 8.86 5.32
CA TYR A 60 -3.64 10.11 4.82
C TYR A 60 -4.44 10.88 5.87
N ASN A 61 -4.54 12.19 5.63
CA ASN A 61 -5.50 13.07 6.27
C ASN A 61 -6.04 14.06 5.21
N LYS A 62 -6.75 15.10 5.64
CA LYS A 62 -7.31 16.10 4.72
C LYS A 62 -6.27 16.92 3.93
N ASN A 63 -5.02 16.97 4.38
CA ASN A 63 -3.97 17.82 3.80
C ASN A 63 -2.90 17.00 3.06
N PHE A 64 -2.64 15.77 3.51
CA PHE A 64 -1.50 14.98 3.04
C PHE A 64 -1.86 13.51 2.82
N ILE A 65 -1.19 12.89 1.86
CA ILE A 65 -1.05 11.45 1.71
C ILE A 65 0.44 11.15 1.83
N ILE A 66 0.82 10.25 2.72
CA ILE A 66 2.19 9.75 2.88
C ILE A 66 2.25 8.32 2.40
N VAL A 67 3.35 7.97 1.74
CA VAL A 67 3.50 6.68 1.06
C VAL A 67 4.90 6.14 1.29
N GLN A 68 5.01 4.84 1.49
CA GLN A 68 6.26 4.09 1.39
C GLN A 68 6.14 3.07 0.28
N GLN A 69 7.13 3.05 -0.60
CA GLN A 69 7.30 2.06 -1.64
C GLN A 69 8.49 1.16 -1.33
N LYS A 70 8.44 -0.08 -1.82
CA LYS A 70 9.61 -0.96 -1.89
C LYS A 70 9.99 -1.21 -3.32
N PHE A 71 11.29 -1.19 -3.60
CA PHE A 71 11.81 -1.50 -4.92
C PHE A 71 12.50 -2.86 -4.91
N PRO A 72 12.40 -3.64 -5.98
CA PRO A 72 13.16 -4.87 -6.09
C PRO A 72 14.66 -4.58 -6.06
N GLN A 73 15.40 -5.17 -5.10
CA GLN A 73 16.87 -5.18 -5.14
C GLN A 73 17.35 -6.24 -6.15
N ASN A 74 18.36 -5.90 -6.95
CA ASN A 74 19.12 -6.84 -7.80
C ASN A 74 18.27 -7.70 -8.78
N ILE A 75 17.20 -7.15 -9.35
CA ILE A 75 16.48 -7.81 -10.45
C ILE A 75 17.00 -7.26 -11.77
N THR A 76 17.84 -8.04 -12.45
CA THR A 76 18.12 -7.83 -13.88
C THR A 76 16.86 -8.14 -14.69
N GLU A 77 16.65 -7.48 -15.82
CA GLU A 77 15.46 -7.70 -16.69
C GLU A 77 15.24 -9.19 -17.04
N ALA A 78 16.32 -9.97 -17.13
CA ALA A 78 16.29 -11.42 -17.34
C ALA A 78 15.58 -12.21 -16.22
N ASN A 79 15.56 -11.69 -14.98
CA ASN A 79 14.91 -12.32 -13.83
C ASN A 79 13.44 -11.90 -13.66
N LEU A 80 12.96 -10.89 -14.38
CA LEU A 80 11.54 -10.49 -14.38
C LEU A 80 10.64 -11.53 -15.06
N ALA A 81 11.22 -12.41 -15.88
CA ALA A 81 10.49 -13.28 -16.79
C ALA A 81 9.78 -14.48 -16.13
N ASN A 82 10.14 -14.91 -14.91
CA ASN A 82 9.83 -16.30 -14.52
C ASN A 82 8.75 -16.56 -13.45
N ASN A 83 8.30 -15.60 -12.63
CA ASN A 83 7.06 -15.76 -11.84
C ASN A 83 6.67 -14.46 -11.09
N TYR A 84 5.39 -14.06 -11.13
CA TYR A 84 4.83 -12.98 -10.30
C TYR A 84 5.22 -13.13 -8.81
N ASN A 85 5.11 -14.35 -8.28
CA ASN A 85 5.38 -14.62 -6.87
C ASN A 85 6.83 -14.34 -6.48
N ASP A 86 7.78 -14.59 -7.38
CA ASP A 86 9.19 -14.39 -7.08
C ASP A 86 9.57 -12.91 -7.18
N ARG A 87 8.94 -12.16 -8.09
CA ARG A 87 9.02 -10.69 -8.12
C ARG A 87 8.49 -10.08 -6.82
N GLN A 88 7.31 -10.51 -6.37
CA GLN A 88 6.76 -10.05 -5.11
C GLN A 88 7.71 -10.36 -3.95
N LYS A 89 8.17 -11.61 -3.82
CA LYS A 89 9.13 -12.01 -2.77
C LYS A 89 10.41 -11.15 -2.79
N ALA A 90 10.94 -10.83 -3.96
CA ALA A 90 12.14 -10.00 -4.09
C ALA A 90 11.89 -8.56 -3.65
N VAL A 91 10.74 -7.96 -4.01
CA VAL A 91 10.30 -6.65 -3.50
C VAL A 91 10.14 -6.68 -1.97
N PHE A 92 9.52 -7.72 -1.41
CA PHE A 92 9.39 -7.88 0.05
C PHE A 92 10.72 -7.94 0.78
N LYS A 93 11.66 -8.73 0.26
CA LYS A 93 12.97 -8.95 0.86
C LYS A 93 13.92 -7.77 0.67
N SER A 94 13.60 -6.85 -0.23
CA SER A 94 14.41 -5.65 -0.45
C SER A 94 14.45 -4.76 0.79
N ASN A 95 15.64 -4.26 1.08
CA ASN A 95 15.85 -3.22 2.08
C ASN A 95 15.76 -1.80 1.47
N LEU A 96 15.59 -1.68 0.15
CA LEU A 96 15.36 -0.39 -0.50
C LEU A 96 13.90 0.03 -0.31
N SER A 97 13.71 1.11 0.42
CA SER A 97 12.44 1.79 0.54
C SER A 97 12.60 3.23 0.11
N GLU A 98 11.61 3.72 -0.63
CA GLU A 98 11.47 5.13 -0.94
C GLU A 98 10.18 5.66 -0.32
N TYR A 99 10.20 6.93 0.04
CA TYR A 99 9.11 7.59 0.70
C TYR A 99 8.63 8.77 -0.13
N TYR A 100 7.33 8.97 -0.14
CA TYR A 100 6.69 10.08 -0.82
C TYR A 100 5.72 10.80 0.10
N ILE A 101 5.56 12.09 -0.14
CA ILE A 101 4.55 12.93 0.47
C ILE A 101 3.78 13.58 -0.68
N PHE A 102 2.46 13.40 -0.69
CA PHE A 102 1.56 14.13 -1.57
C PHE A 102 0.78 15.16 -0.75
N LYS A 103 0.82 16.41 -1.19
CA LYS A 103 0.15 17.54 -0.56
C LYS A 103 -1.10 17.88 -1.37
N ILE A 104 -2.26 17.66 -0.77
CA ILE A 104 -3.56 17.60 -1.45
C ILE A 104 -4.01 18.97 -1.98
N ASP A 105 -3.88 20.02 -1.17
CA ASP A 105 -4.33 21.37 -1.52
C ASP A 105 -3.57 21.98 -2.71
N THR A 106 -2.33 21.57 -2.93
CA THR A 106 -1.49 22.06 -4.04
C THR A 106 -1.22 20.99 -5.10
N ASP A 107 -1.81 19.80 -4.96
CA ASP A 107 -1.63 18.68 -5.89
C ASP A 107 -0.13 18.38 -6.16
N SER A 108 0.69 18.46 -5.10
CA SER A 108 2.14 18.41 -5.21
C SER A 108 2.70 17.11 -4.65
N VAL A 109 3.52 16.42 -5.45
CA VAL A 109 4.26 15.22 -5.03
C VAL A 109 5.68 15.61 -4.63
N PHE A 110 6.11 15.16 -3.46
CA PHE A 110 7.47 15.27 -2.94
C PHE A 110 8.07 13.89 -2.79
N GLY A 111 9.23 13.66 -3.39
CA GLY A 111 9.96 12.38 -3.37
C GLY A 111 10.46 11.99 -4.77
N PRO A 112 11.06 10.79 -4.91
CA PRO A 112 11.32 9.83 -3.85
C PRO A 112 12.34 10.34 -2.82
N PHE A 113 12.17 9.94 -1.57
CA PHE A 113 13.10 10.22 -0.48
C PHE A 113 13.61 8.94 0.16
N ASP A 114 14.82 8.99 0.69
CA ASP A 114 15.22 8.04 1.73
C ASP A 114 14.51 8.33 3.07
N LYS A 115 14.71 7.49 4.08
CA LYS A 115 14.07 7.65 5.40
C LYS A 115 14.45 8.97 6.07
N LYS A 116 15.71 9.40 5.96
CA LYS A 116 16.24 10.59 6.63
C LYS A 116 15.70 11.86 5.96
N GLU A 117 15.72 11.90 4.64
CA GLU A 117 15.14 12.97 3.83
C GLU A 117 13.63 13.09 4.09
N TYR A 118 12.91 11.97 4.08
CA TYR A 118 11.48 11.94 4.37
C TYR A 118 11.15 12.57 5.73
N LEU A 119 11.87 12.20 6.79
CA LEU A 119 11.66 12.75 8.12
C LEU A 119 11.94 14.26 8.16
N SER A 120 12.99 14.70 7.47
CA SER A 120 13.33 16.12 7.35
C SER A 120 12.23 16.91 6.64
N VAL A 121 11.77 16.44 5.47
CA VAL A 121 10.71 17.09 4.67
C VAL A 121 9.37 17.06 5.39
N ARG A 122 9.06 15.95 6.06
CA ARG A 122 7.86 15.81 6.89
C ARG A 122 7.80 16.89 7.98
N LYS A 123 8.94 17.14 8.64
CA LYS A 123 9.08 18.21 9.63
C LYS A 123 8.94 19.59 8.99
N SER A 124 9.58 19.85 7.86
CA SER A 124 9.49 21.16 7.17
C SER A 124 8.09 21.49 6.68
N LEU A 125 7.31 20.46 6.29
CA LEU A 125 5.91 20.60 5.86
C LEU A 125 4.91 20.62 7.03
N ASN A 126 5.38 20.58 8.29
CA ASN A 126 4.55 20.54 9.50
C ASN A 126 3.51 19.42 9.47
N ILE A 127 3.88 18.25 8.97
CA ILE A 127 2.97 17.10 8.92
C ILE A 127 2.78 16.55 10.33
N PRO A 128 1.54 16.44 10.83
CA PRO A 128 1.28 15.95 12.18
C PRO A 128 1.90 14.56 12.44
N SER A 129 2.51 14.35 13.60
CA SER A 129 3.07 13.06 14.01
C SER A 129 2.02 11.94 14.06
N ILE A 130 0.75 12.30 14.32
CA ILE A 130 -0.39 11.37 14.30
C ILE A 130 -0.64 10.76 12.92
N LEU A 131 -0.21 11.40 11.82
CA LEU A 131 -0.35 10.86 10.47
C LEU A 131 0.68 9.75 10.22
N LYS A 132 0.27 8.49 10.30
CA LYS A 132 1.19 7.34 10.25
C LYS A 132 0.99 6.52 8.98
N LEU A 133 2.06 5.87 8.53
CA LEU A 133 1.98 4.82 7.51
C LEU A 133 1.23 3.62 8.11
N ASN A 134 0.19 3.14 7.41
CA ASN A 134 -0.61 1.98 7.77
C ASN A 134 -0.21 0.76 6.91
N HIS A 135 -0.52 -0.43 7.41
CA HIS A 135 -0.25 -1.72 6.75
C HIS A 135 -1.43 -2.24 5.92
N SER A 136 -2.43 -1.41 5.60
CA SER A 136 -3.65 -1.86 4.93
C SER A 136 -3.39 -2.44 3.52
N THR A 137 -2.29 -2.05 2.89
CA THR A 137 -1.82 -2.58 1.60
C THR A 137 -0.93 -3.81 1.72
N LEU A 138 -0.48 -4.19 2.93
CA LEU A 138 0.41 -5.34 3.14
C LEU A 138 -0.28 -6.67 2.80
N SER A 139 -1.53 -6.82 3.23
CA SER A 139 -2.35 -8.02 3.00
C SER A 139 -2.51 -8.34 1.52
N HIS A 140 -2.59 -7.32 0.65
CA HIS A 140 -2.66 -7.51 -0.80
C HIS A 140 -1.48 -8.34 -1.32
N TYR A 141 -0.31 -8.10 -0.77
CA TYR A 141 0.89 -8.75 -1.21
C TYR A 141 1.25 -10.03 -0.44
N THR A 142 0.71 -10.21 0.77
CA THR A 142 0.92 -11.43 1.56
C THR A 142 -0.19 -12.46 1.36
N ASN A 143 -1.40 -12.09 0.99
CA ASN A 143 -2.54 -13.03 0.89
C ASN A 143 -2.57 -13.81 -0.44
N GLY A 144 -1.76 -13.42 -1.42
CA GLY A 144 -1.47 -14.22 -2.62
C GLY A 144 -0.39 -15.30 -2.40
N GLN A 145 0.06 -15.49 -1.16
CA GLN A 145 1.08 -16.46 -0.81
C GLN A 145 0.53 -17.89 -0.85
N ARG A 146 1.29 -18.77 -1.53
CA ARG A 146 0.99 -20.19 -1.72
C ARG A 146 0.94 -20.93 -0.38
N LYS A 147 -0.18 -21.58 -0.06
CA LYS A 147 -0.39 -22.32 1.21
C LYS A 147 0.61 -23.45 1.46
N ASP A 148 1.31 -23.90 0.44
CA ASP A 148 2.28 -25.00 0.49
C ASP A 148 3.73 -24.54 0.75
N VAL A 149 3.96 -23.22 0.85
CA VAL A 149 5.26 -22.67 1.22
C VAL A 149 5.20 -22.24 2.68
N GLY A 150 6.06 -22.80 3.52
CA GLY A 150 6.23 -22.37 4.91
C GLY A 150 6.82 -20.97 4.95
N TYR A 151 5.98 -19.94 4.97
CA TYR A 151 6.43 -18.59 5.30
C TYR A 151 6.75 -18.60 6.79
N LYS A 152 8.03 -18.40 7.12
CA LYS A 152 8.44 -18.07 8.48
C LYS A 152 7.51 -16.93 8.91
N ILE A 153 6.78 -17.12 10.01
CA ILE A 153 6.08 -16.05 10.72
C ILE A 153 7.05 -14.87 10.70
N MET A 154 6.68 -13.79 10.01
CA MET A 154 7.58 -12.65 9.88
C MET A 154 7.94 -12.23 11.28
N ASP A 155 9.23 -12.27 11.60
CA ASP A 155 9.75 -11.62 12.80
C ASP A 155 9.12 -10.24 12.84
N GLU A 156 8.48 -9.91 13.96
CA GLU A 156 7.95 -8.57 14.22
C GLU A 156 9.06 -7.51 14.10
N ASP A 157 10.32 -7.93 13.94
CA ASP A 157 11.51 -7.14 13.71
C ASP A 157 11.79 -6.77 12.24
N VAL A 158 11.03 -7.28 11.27
CA VAL A 158 10.99 -6.74 9.89
C VAL A 158 10.05 -5.54 9.81
N ILE A 159 10.12 -4.66 10.79
CA ILE A 159 9.26 -3.48 10.86
C ILE A 159 10.05 -2.35 11.51
N ASP A 160 10.77 -1.60 10.69
CA ASP A 160 11.39 -0.34 11.11
C ASP A 160 10.36 0.82 11.26
N ILE A 161 9.09 0.46 11.52
CA ILE A 161 8.00 1.36 11.95
C ILE A 161 8.15 1.69 13.44
N LYS A 162 8.75 0.79 14.25
CA LYS A 162 9.02 0.98 15.68
C LYS A 162 9.95 2.18 15.96
N ASN A 163 10.80 2.51 14.99
CA ASN A 163 11.84 3.54 15.09
C ASN A 163 11.50 4.83 14.32
N LEU A 164 10.23 5.03 13.93
CA LEU A 164 9.77 6.31 13.41
C LEU A 164 9.23 7.13 14.60
N GLU A 165 9.81 8.31 14.84
CA GLU A 165 9.43 9.22 15.91
C GLU A 165 7.89 9.42 15.93
N GLY A 166 7.24 8.99 17.01
CA GLY A 166 5.78 8.97 17.16
C GLY A 166 5.08 7.61 17.01
N ASN A 167 5.79 6.54 16.65
CA ASN A 167 5.28 5.15 16.61
C ASN A 167 5.74 4.26 17.78
N GLU A 168 6.28 4.88 18.83
CA GLU A 168 6.66 4.17 20.04
C GLU A 168 5.42 3.59 20.74
N SER A 169 5.48 2.32 21.10
CA SER A 169 4.48 1.69 21.95
C SER A 169 4.53 2.34 23.33
N VAL A 170 3.43 2.97 23.73
CA VAL A 170 3.22 3.32 25.12
C VAL A 170 2.95 2.02 25.87
N TYR A 171 3.99 1.45 26.47
CA TYR A 171 3.83 0.38 27.45
C TYR A 171 3.31 1.03 28.75
N PHE A 172 2.09 0.65 29.14
CA PHE A 172 1.59 0.80 30.50
C PHE A 172 1.97 -0.44 31.31
#